data_AF-A0A6G8F2U2-F1
#
_entry.id   AF-A0A6G8F2U2-F1
#
_cell.length_a   1.000
_cell.length_b   1.000
_cell.length_c   1.000
_cell.angle_alpha   90.00
_cell.angle_beta   90.00
_cell.angle_gamma   90.00
#
_symmetry.space_group_name_H-M   'P 1'
#
loop_
_entity.id
_entity.type
_entity.pdbx_description
1 polymer ?
#
loop_
_entity_poly.entity_id
_entity_poly.type
_entity_poly.pdbx_seq_one_letter_code
_entity_poly.pdbx_strand_id
1 'polypeptide(L)'
;MKRLTKQLENRIVTRLYSFMGIGVFIASGVSWLMTSVPAYRDFLYLYDANNRMILSDGGWILLFLPLVMFLSAPRELRKMSFPGVMLLMALFCALIGAALSGFFVVYVKADIFRCLLIAAVMFVAMSGTGKVFRHDMLSWQCVVLTIAWGGVLMFASHLIWPMSTVDIGACAAVIIGICAVVAYSVNDIIRIMTAVPSGEFNHIAACCTMRIFFNLVGVVVVALRFWRGVEPGDNR
;
A
#
# COMPACT_ATOMS: atom_id res chain seq x y z
N MET A 1 28.87 -5.61 -19.04
CA MET A 1 27.48 -5.15 -19.35
C MET A 1 26.43 -5.63 -18.34
N LYS A 2 26.26 -6.94 -18.06
CA LYS A 2 25.22 -7.45 -17.11
C LYS A 2 25.28 -6.89 -15.67
N ARG A 3 26.46 -6.53 -15.15
CA ARG A 3 26.58 -5.90 -13.81
C ARG A 3 26.10 -4.44 -13.79
N LEU A 4 26.26 -3.71 -14.90
CA LEU A 4 25.90 -2.30 -14.98
C LEU A 4 24.37 -2.13 -15.03
N THR A 5 23.68 -3.00 -15.75
CA THR A 5 22.21 -3.05 -15.81
C THR A 5 21.62 -3.39 -14.45
N LYS A 6 22.14 -4.41 -13.74
CA LYS A 6 21.71 -4.76 -12.37
C LYS A 6 21.90 -3.61 -11.37
N GLN A 7 23.00 -2.86 -11.47
CA GLN A 7 23.23 -1.69 -10.61
C GLN A 7 22.21 -0.58 -10.88
N LEU A 8 21.82 -0.41 -12.15
CA LEU A 8 20.78 0.55 -12.56
C LEU A 8 19.41 0.15 -12.01
N GLU A 9 19.05 -1.12 -12.14
CA GLU A 9 17.79 -1.69 -11.65
C GLU A 9 17.67 -1.51 -10.13
N ASN A 10 18.73 -1.82 -9.38
CA ASN A 10 18.72 -1.65 -7.93
C ASN A 10 18.51 -0.18 -7.50
N ARG A 11 19.06 0.79 -8.25
CA ARG A 11 18.81 2.22 -7.97
C ARG A 11 17.35 2.62 -8.19
N ILE A 12 16.72 2.10 -9.24
CA ILE A 12 15.30 2.35 -9.53
C ILE A 12 14.44 1.74 -8.41
N VAL A 13 14.71 0.50 -8.02
CA VAL A 13 13.96 -0.21 -6.98
C VAL A 13 14.12 0.46 -5.61
N THR A 14 15.31 0.95 -5.28
CA THR A 14 15.55 1.73 -4.05
C THR A 14 14.68 2.99 -4.01
N ARG A 15 14.60 3.73 -5.13
CA ARG A 15 13.77 4.93 -5.23
C ARG A 15 12.28 4.60 -5.20
N LEU A 16 11.89 3.49 -5.81
CA LEU A 16 10.53 2.95 -5.75
C LEU A 16 10.11 2.74 -4.30
N TYR A 17 10.92 2.06 -3.47
CA TYR A 17 10.58 1.88 -2.05
C TYR A 17 10.51 3.20 -1.28
N SER A 18 11.36 4.19 -1.60
CA SER A 18 11.22 5.53 -1.02
C SER A 18 9.90 6.20 -1.39
N PHE A 19 9.48 6.13 -2.65
CA PHE A 19 8.20 6.70 -3.09
C PHE A 19 7.01 5.96 -2.48
N MET A 20 7.09 4.64 -2.32
CA MET A 20 6.11 3.85 -1.57
C MET A 20 5.99 4.35 -0.12
N GLY A 21 7.13 4.54 0.56
CA GLY A 21 7.15 5.07 1.93
C GLY A 21 6.49 6.44 2.03
N ILE A 22 6.76 7.34 1.08
CA ILE A 22 6.13 8.67 1.03
C ILE A 22 4.61 8.55 0.81
N GLY A 23 4.16 7.71 -0.13
CA GLY A 23 2.74 7.51 -0.39
C GLY A 23 2.00 6.96 0.84
N VAL A 24 2.56 5.94 1.49
CA VAL A 24 1.97 5.36 2.71
C VAL A 24 2.02 6.34 3.88
N PHE A 25 3.04 7.19 3.97
CA PHE A 25 3.10 8.25 4.96
C PHE A 25 1.97 9.27 4.77
N ILE A 26 1.69 9.67 3.53
CA ILE A 26 0.54 10.52 3.21
C ILE A 26 -0.77 9.83 3.63
N ALA A 27 -0.93 8.54 3.31
CA ALA A 27 -2.11 7.76 3.69
C ALA A 27 -2.28 7.71 5.22
N SER A 28 -1.19 7.54 5.97
CA SER A 28 -1.17 7.57 7.44
C SER A 28 -1.61 8.95 7.96
N GLY A 29 -1.05 10.04 7.43
CA GLY A 29 -1.44 11.39 7.82
C GLY A 29 -2.90 11.71 7.54
N VAL A 30 -3.43 11.30 6.38
CA VAL A 30 -4.85 11.46 6.05
C VAL A 30 -5.74 10.63 6.96
N SER A 31 -5.36 9.38 7.24
CA SER A 31 -6.08 8.55 8.20
C SER A 31 -6.13 9.22 9.57
N TRP A 32 -5.02 9.79 10.04
CA TRP A 32 -4.98 10.50 11.32
C TRP A 32 -5.88 11.73 11.33
N LEU A 33 -5.95 12.50 10.24
CA LEU A 33 -6.86 13.64 10.13
C LEU A 33 -8.33 13.20 10.16
N MET A 34 -8.67 12.14 9.43
CA MET A 34 -10.02 11.57 9.41
C MET A 34 -10.42 11.03 10.79
N THR A 35 -9.48 10.40 11.50
CA THR A 35 -9.74 9.91 12.86
C THR A 35 -9.56 10.96 13.93
N SER A 36 -8.99 12.15 13.70
CA SER A 36 -8.80 13.15 14.78
C SER A 36 -9.88 14.22 14.80
N VAL A 37 -10.48 14.53 13.64
CA VAL A 37 -11.47 15.60 13.50
C VAL A 37 -12.88 15.04 13.65
N PRO A 38 -13.68 15.51 14.62
CA PRO A 38 -15.04 15.03 14.86
C PRO A 38 -15.95 15.15 13.63
N ALA A 39 -15.88 16.26 12.91
CA ALA A 39 -16.71 16.49 11.71
C ALA A 39 -16.45 15.48 10.58
N TYR A 40 -15.22 14.96 10.45
CA TYR A 40 -14.92 13.92 9.47
C TYR A 40 -15.29 12.52 9.99
N ARG A 41 -15.22 12.29 11.30
CA ARG A 41 -15.71 11.04 11.91
C ARG A 41 -17.20 10.85 11.67
N ASP A 42 -18.00 11.90 11.85
CA ASP A 42 -19.45 11.88 11.63
C ASP A 42 -19.81 11.64 10.15
N PHE A 43 -18.91 12.05 9.23
CA PHE A 43 -19.03 11.75 7.80
C PHE A 43 -18.62 10.31 7.45
N LEU A 44 -17.67 9.72 8.19
CA LEU A 44 -17.21 8.34 7.96
C LEU A 44 -18.18 7.31 8.56
N TYR A 45 -18.66 7.52 9.78
CA TYR A 45 -19.47 6.55 10.51
C TYR A 45 -20.52 7.23 11.39
N LEU A 46 -21.67 6.56 11.50
CA LEU A 46 -22.79 6.96 12.35
C LEU A 46 -23.00 5.91 13.44
N TYR A 47 -23.57 6.33 14.56
CA TYR A 47 -24.03 5.41 15.59
C TYR A 47 -25.52 5.14 15.38
N ASP A 48 -25.87 3.87 15.17
CA ASP A 48 -27.25 3.42 15.11
C ASP A 48 -27.93 3.51 16.49
N ALA A 49 -29.26 3.42 16.54
CA ALA A 49 -30.08 3.43 17.77
C ALA A 49 -29.67 2.35 18.80
N ASN A 50 -28.97 1.29 18.36
CA ASN A 50 -28.40 0.23 19.21
C ASN A 50 -26.93 0.47 19.60
N ASN A 51 -26.41 1.70 19.45
CA ASN A 51 -25.04 2.10 19.73
C ASN A 51 -23.98 1.31 18.92
N ARG A 52 -24.35 0.83 17.73
CA ARG A 52 -23.44 0.13 16.80
C ARG A 52 -22.88 1.13 15.79
N MET A 53 -21.57 1.07 15.56
CA MET A 53 -20.92 1.86 14.52
C MET A 53 -21.29 1.29 13.15
N ILE A 54 -21.88 2.11 12.30
CA ILE A 54 -22.19 1.80 10.91
C ILE A 54 -21.50 2.81 10.00
N LEU A 55 -21.07 2.38 8.82
CA LEU A 55 -20.55 3.29 7.80
C LEU A 55 -21.69 4.24 7.37
N SER A 56 -21.42 5.53 7.36
CA SER A 56 -22.33 6.53 6.80
C SER A 56 -22.39 6.40 5.27
N ASP A 57 -23.41 6.99 4.63
CA ASP A 57 -23.50 7.05 3.16
C ASP A 57 -22.23 7.68 2.55
N GLY A 58 -21.66 8.68 3.23
CA GLY A 58 -20.38 9.29 2.88
C GLY A 58 -19.19 8.34 3.01
N GLY A 59 -19.17 7.50 4.04
CA GLY A 59 -18.16 6.46 4.26
C GLY A 59 -18.18 5.37 3.19
N TRP A 60 -19.37 4.96 2.72
CA TRP A 60 -19.51 4.04 1.60
C TRP A 60 -18.98 4.63 0.30
N ILE A 61 -19.33 5.88 -0.01
CA ILE A 61 -18.81 6.58 -1.20
C ILE A 61 -17.28 6.65 -1.14
N LEU A 62 -16.74 7.01 0.01
CA LEU A 62 -15.29 7.11 0.22
C LEU A 62 -14.58 5.76 0.06
N LEU A 63 -15.21 4.65 0.46
CA LEU A 63 -14.67 3.30 0.28
C LEU A 63 -14.58 2.90 -1.20
N PHE A 64 -15.56 3.29 -2.02
CA PHE A 64 -15.57 3.01 -3.46
C PHE A 64 -14.75 4.00 -4.29
N LEU A 65 -14.41 5.17 -3.74
CA LEU A 65 -13.73 6.24 -4.46
C LEU A 65 -12.32 5.84 -4.97
N PRO A 66 -11.46 5.14 -4.20
CA PRO A 66 -10.21 4.60 -4.71
C PRO A 66 -10.42 3.62 -5.89
N LEU A 67 -11.51 2.85 -5.88
CA LEU A 67 -11.82 1.91 -6.94
C LEU A 67 -12.21 2.63 -8.23
N VAL A 68 -13.06 3.67 -8.13
CA VAL A 68 -13.41 4.53 -9.27
C VAL A 68 -12.16 5.20 -9.84
N MET A 69 -11.27 5.69 -8.96
CA MET A 69 -10.01 6.29 -9.38
C MET A 69 -9.13 5.26 -10.11
N PHE A 70 -9.04 4.02 -9.64
CA PHE A 70 -8.33 2.94 -10.32
C PHE A 70 -8.92 2.61 -11.70
N LEU A 71 -10.26 2.57 -11.84
CA LEU A 71 -10.92 2.33 -13.14
C LEU A 71 -10.73 3.49 -14.13
N SER A 72 -10.77 4.72 -13.63
CA SER A 72 -10.58 5.94 -14.44
C SER A 72 -9.12 6.25 -14.76
N ALA A 73 -8.19 5.66 -14.02
CA ALA A 73 -6.78 5.91 -14.20
C ALA A 73 -6.33 5.52 -15.61
N PRO A 74 -5.50 6.35 -16.26
CA PRO A 74 -5.05 6.08 -17.62
C PRO A 74 -4.26 4.77 -17.66
N ARG A 75 -4.61 3.90 -18.61
CA ARG A 75 -3.89 2.64 -18.87
C ARG A 75 -2.42 2.87 -19.21
N GLU A 76 -2.08 4.05 -19.72
CA GLU A 76 -0.72 4.49 -19.99
C GLU A 76 -0.26 5.58 -19.02
N LEU A 77 0.11 5.18 -17.81
CA LEU A 77 0.85 6.03 -16.85
C LEU A 77 2.13 6.63 -17.45
N ARG A 78 2.67 6.02 -18.53
CA ARG A 78 3.85 6.46 -19.27
C ARG A 78 3.70 7.79 -20.01
N LYS A 79 2.48 8.18 -20.40
CA LYS A 79 2.25 9.44 -21.14
C LYS A 79 2.18 10.65 -20.22
N MET A 80 2.14 10.44 -18.91
CA MET A 80 2.09 11.50 -17.92
C MET A 80 3.49 11.97 -17.52
N SER A 81 3.63 13.28 -17.30
CA SER A 81 4.85 13.87 -16.77
C SER A 81 5.15 13.35 -15.36
N PHE A 82 6.43 13.41 -14.95
CA PHE A 82 6.84 13.00 -13.60
C PHE A 82 6.03 13.66 -12.47
N PRO A 83 5.76 14.98 -12.50
CA PRO A 83 4.91 15.62 -11.50
C PRO A 83 3.46 15.12 -11.53
N GLY A 84 2.91 14.84 -12.72
CA GLY A 84 1.55 14.32 -12.86
C GLY A 84 1.37 12.95 -12.21
N VAL A 85 2.34 12.04 -12.41
CA VAL A 85 2.32 10.71 -11.77
C VAL A 85 2.45 10.82 -10.26
N MET A 86 3.33 11.69 -9.75
CA MET A 86 3.50 11.93 -8.32
C MET A 86 2.25 12.52 -7.66
N LEU A 87 1.58 13.47 -8.32
CA LEU A 87 0.34 14.06 -7.81
C LEU A 87 -0.79 13.03 -7.79
N LEU A 88 -0.95 12.27 -8.87
CA LEU A 88 -1.93 11.19 -8.95
C LEU A 88 -1.69 10.14 -7.86
N MET A 89 -0.42 9.78 -7.63
CA MET A 89 -0.01 8.87 -6.57
C MET A 89 -0.37 9.40 -5.19
N ALA A 90 -0.02 10.65 -4.89
CA ALA A 90 -0.34 11.28 -3.60
C ALA A 90 -1.85 11.32 -3.36
N LEU A 91 -2.63 11.68 -4.37
CA LEU A 91 -4.09 11.74 -4.32
C LEU A 91 -4.70 10.34 -4.12
N PHE A 92 -4.20 9.33 -4.83
CA PHE A 92 -4.63 7.94 -4.66
C PHE A 92 -4.32 7.41 -3.26
N CYS A 93 -3.10 7.66 -2.75
CA CYS A 93 -2.71 7.27 -1.40
C CYS A 93 -3.55 7.97 -0.32
N ALA A 94 -3.87 9.25 -0.50
CA ALA A 94 -4.74 10.00 0.41
C ALA A 94 -6.14 9.37 0.46
N LEU A 95 -6.73 9.06 -0.69
CA LEU A 95 -8.03 8.39 -0.79
C LEU A 95 -8.02 7.01 -0.13
N ILE A 96 -6.98 6.21 -0.38
CA ILE A 96 -6.82 4.89 0.25
C ILE A 96 -6.73 5.03 1.77
N GLY A 97 -5.94 5.98 2.29
CA GLY A 97 -5.81 6.22 3.72
C GLY A 97 -7.14 6.60 4.37
N ALA A 98 -7.91 7.47 3.70
CA ALA A 98 -9.24 7.86 4.15
C ALA A 98 -10.25 6.68 4.13
N ALA A 99 -10.23 5.87 3.07
CA ALA A 99 -11.08 4.68 2.94
C ALA A 99 -10.74 3.60 3.99
N LEU A 100 -9.45 3.32 4.20
CA LEU A 100 -8.96 2.39 5.21
C LEU A 100 -9.31 2.85 6.63
N SER A 101 -9.26 4.15 6.90
CA SER A 101 -9.66 4.72 8.19
C SER A 101 -11.10 4.34 8.55
N GLY A 102 -12.06 4.53 7.64
CA GLY A 102 -13.45 4.16 7.88
C GLY A 102 -13.65 2.66 8.05
N PHE A 103 -13.01 1.86 7.20
CA PHE A 103 -13.10 0.41 7.30
C PHE A 103 -12.56 -0.14 8.63
N PHE A 104 -11.39 0.32 9.07
CA PHE A 104 -10.76 -0.18 10.29
C PHE A 104 -11.48 0.27 11.56
N VAL A 105 -12.03 1.49 11.58
CA VAL A 105 -12.80 1.97 12.74
C VAL A 105 -14.10 1.16 12.91
N VAL A 106 -14.85 0.93 11.83
CA VAL A 106 -16.16 0.29 11.91
C VAL A 106 -16.07 -1.23 12.05
N TYR A 107 -15.21 -1.88 11.26
CA TYR A 107 -15.17 -3.35 11.18
C TYR A 107 -14.09 -3.99 12.07
N VAL A 108 -12.91 -3.38 12.12
CA VAL A 108 -11.76 -3.95 12.86
C VAL A 108 -11.72 -3.43 14.31
N LYS A 109 -12.28 -2.25 14.56
CA LYS A 109 -12.21 -1.52 15.84
C LYS A 109 -10.76 -1.24 16.27
N ALA A 110 -9.91 -0.96 15.28
CA ALA A 110 -8.48 -0.68 15.47
C ALA A 110 -8.09 0.65 14.82
N ASP A 111 -7.02 1.27 15.34
CA ASP A 111 -6.49 2.50 14.75
C ASP A 111 -5.45 2.20 13.66
N ILE A 112 -5.87 2.37 12.40
CA ILE A 112 -5.05 2.10 11.22
C ILE A 112 -3.90 3.10 11.05
N PHE A 113 -3.96 4.27 11.70
CA PHE A 113 -2.91 5.29 11.63
C PHE A 113 -1.54 4.71 11.98
N ARG A 114 -1.47 3.99 13.11
CA ARG A 114 -0.23 3.39 13.62
C ARG A 114 0.32 2.35 12.66
N CYS A 115 -0.56 1.50 12.13
CA CYS A 115 -0.16 0.46 11.18
C CYS A 115 0.38 1.03 9.86
N LEU A 116 -0.27 2.08 9.33
CA LEU A 116 0.22 2.78 8.14
C LEU A 116 1.53 3.51 8.42
N LEU A 117 1.69 4.10 9.61
CA LEU A 117 2.94 4.77 9.99
C LEU A 117 4.11 3.77 10.06
N ILE A 118 3.90 2.60 10.68
CA ILE A 118 4.87 1.51 10.71
C ILE A 118 5.22 1.05 9.29
N ALA A 119 4.21 0.89 8.42
CA ALA A 119 4.43 0.51 7.03
C ALA A 119 5.22 1.58 6.24
N ALA A 120 4.98 2.87 6.50
CA ALA A 120 5.77 3.94 5.89
C ALA A 120 7.25 3.88 6.31
N VAL A 121 7.51 3.72 7.61
CA VAL A 121 8.88 3.57 8.15
C VAL A 121 9.54 2.30 7.60
N MET A 122 8.80 1.20 7.49
CA MET A 122 9.27 -0.05 6.90
C MET A 122 9.76 0.14 5.48
N PHE A 123 9.01 0.85 4.63
CA PHE A 123 9.44 1.12 3.26
C PHE A 123 10.66 2.04 3.16
N VAL A 124 10.75 3.03 4.05
CA VAL A 124 11.94 3.89 4.13
C VAL A 124 13.17 3.10 4.60
N ALA A 125 13.02 2.25 5.61
CA ALA A 125 14.08 1.35 6.08
C ALA A 125 14.52 0.39 4.97
N MET A 126 13.56 -0.18 4.24
CA MET A 126 13.80 -1.08 3.12
C MET A 126 14.55 -0.38 1.98
N SER A 127 14.20 0.87 1.64
CA SER A 127 14.99 1.70 0.72
C SER A 127 16.43 1.90 1.21
N GLY A 128 16.63 2.13 2.51
CA GLY A 128 17.96 2.19 3.11
C GLY A 128 18.75 0.89 2.89
N THR A 129 18.14 -0.26 3.17
CA THR A 129 18.80 -1.56 2.98
C THR A 129 19.15 -1.87 1.52
N GLY A 130 18.39 -1.35 0.55
CA GLY A 130 18.72 -1.49 -0.88
C GLY A 130 20.01 -0.80 -1.30
N LYS A 131 20.35 0.30 -0.64
CA LYS A 131 21.63 1.00 -0.85
C LYS A 131 22.80 0.21 -0.28
N VAL A 132 22.58 -0.46 0.86
CA VAL A 132 23.61 -1.19 1.59
C VAL A 132 23.87 -2.56 0.97
N PHE A 133 22.83 -3.36 0.73
CA PHE A 133 23.00 -4.77 0.38
C PHE A 133 23.22 -5.05 -1.10
N ARG A 134 22.97 -4.10 -2.03
CA ARG A 134 23.14 -4.27 -3.49
C ARG A 134 22.64 -5.61 -4.07
N HIS A 135 21.71 -6.27 -3.38
CA HIS A 135 21.14 -7.55 -3.76
C HIS A 135 19.99 -7.36 -4.74
N ASP A 136 19.67 -8.40 -5.51
CA ASP A 136 18.56 -8.37 -6.47
C ASP A 136 17.23 -8.12 -5.72
N MET A 137 16.76 -6.87 -5.74
CA MET A 137 15.64 -6.42 -4.91
C MET A 137 14.24 -6.82 -5.38
N LEU A 138 14.18 -7.50 -6.52
CA LEU A 138 12.97 -8.07 -7.14
C LEU A 138 12.84 -9.57 -6.88
N SER A 139 13.76 -10.17 -6.11
CA SER A 139 13.73 -11.58 -5.76
C SER A 139 12.73 -11.87 -4.62
N TRP A 140 12.29 -13.12 -4.53
CA TRP A 140 11.52 -13.67 -3.40
C TRP A 140 12.13 -13.34 -2.03
N GLN A 141 13.47 -13.23 -1.97
CA GLN A 141 14.20 -12.86 -0.76
C GLN A 141 13.85 -11.45 -0.24
N CYS A 142 13.45 -10.53 -1.12
CA CYS A 142 13.08 -9.17 -0.70
C CYS A 142 11.66 -9.08 -0.14
N VAL A 143 10.76 -9.96 -0.57
CA VAL A 143 9.44 -10.14 0.03
C VAL A 143 9.60 -10.56 1.49
N VAL A 144 10.47 -11.55 1.75
CA VAL A 144 10.81 -11.99 3.12
C VAL A 144 11.46 -10.87 3.92
N LEU A 145 12.39 -10.11 3.33
CA LEU A 145 13.03 -8.97 3.99
C LEU A 145 12.01 -7.88 4.35
N THR A 146 11.00 -7.65 3.51
CA THR A 146 9.90 -6.70 3.80
C THR A 146 9.13 -7.14 5.04
N ILE A 147 8.75 -8.42 5.11
CA ILE A 147 8.01 -8.97 6.25
C ILE A 147 8.87 -8.89 7.51
N ALA A 148 10.16 -9.22 7.41
CA ALA A 148 11.09 -9.13 8.53
C ALA A 148 11.19 -7.71 9.09
N TRP A 149 11.39 -6.70 8.23
CA TRP A 149 11.39 -5.30 8.65
C TRP A 149 10.04 -4.88 9.25
N GLY A 150 8.93 -5.30 8.64
CA GLY A 150 7.59 -5.03 9.17
C GLY A 150 7.40 -5.59 10.57
N GLY A 151 7.79 -6.85 10.81
CA GLY A 151 7.71 -7.50 12.11
C GLY A 151 8.61 -6.84 13.17
N VAL A 152 9.86 -6.51 12.80
CA VAL A 152 10.80 -5.81 13.70
C VAL A 152 10.26 -4.44 14.09
N LEU A 153 9.74 -3.67 13.13
CA LEU A 153 9.20 -2.33 13.40
C LEU A 153 7.89 -2.39 14.17
N MET A 154 7.04 -3.39 13.92
CA MET A 154 5.85 -3.62 14.71
C MET A 154 6.21 -3.92 16.18
N PHE A 155 7.18 -4.81 16.41
CA PHE A 155 7.67 -5.11 17.76
C PHE A 155 8.30 -3.87 18.44
N ALA A 156 9.14 -3.12 17.71
CA ALA A 156 9.74 -1.90 18.23
C ALA A 156 8.68 -0.84 18.58
N SER A 157 7.64 -0.70 17.76
CA SER A 157 6.55 0.25 18.01
C SER A 157 5.72 -0.14 19.22
N HIS A 158 5.51 -1.44 19.48
CA HIS A 158 4.80 -1.94 20.65
C HIS A 158 5.55 -1.62 21.96
N LEU A 159 6.88 -1.59 21.93
CA LEU A 159 7.70 -1.24 23.09
C LEU A 159 7.56 0.24 23.49
N ILE A 160 7.40 1.13 22.50
CA ILE A 160 7.25 2.58 22.72
C ILE A 160 5.80 2.93 23.05
N TRP A 161 4.85 2.34 22.32
CA TRP A 161 3.42 2.52 22.52
C TRP A 161 2.72 1.17 22.62
N PRO A 162 2.28 0.78 23.83
CA PRO A 162 1.51 -0.44 24.02
C PRO A 162 0.29 -0.43 23.10
N MET A 163 0.18 -1.47 22.28
CA MET A 163 -0.94 -1.66 21.35
C MET A 163 -1.82 -2.79 21.85
N SER A 164 -3.12 -2.69 21.60
CA SER A 164 -4.03 -3.81 21.89
C SER A 164 -3.75 -4.99 20.97
N THR A 165 -4.17 -6.19 21.35
CA THR A 165 -4.04 -7.40 20.50
C THR A 165 -4.72 -7.21 19.14
N VAL A 166 -5.81 -6.44 19.10
CA VAL A 166 -6.56 -6.13 17.87
C VAL A 166 -5.74 -5.22 16.96
N ASP A 167 -5.10 -4.19 17.50
CA ASP A 167 -4.24 -3.29 16.73
C ASP A 167 -3.00 -4.01 16.17
N ILE A 168 -2.42 -4.94 16.94
CA ILE A 168 -1.30 -5.77 16.47
C ILE A 168 -1.75 -6.66 15.31
N GLY A 169 -2.91 -7.31 15.43
CA GLY A 169 -3.48 -8.12 14.36
C GLY A 169 -3.78 -7.30 13.10
N ALA A 170 -4.34 -6.10 13.27
CA ALA A 170 -4.58 -5.14 12.21
C ALA A 170 -3.28 -4.76 11.49
N CYS A 171 -2.22 -4.44 12.23
CA CYS A 171 -0.92 -4.07 11.65
C CYS A 171 -0.27 -5.24 10.91
N ALA A 172 -0.33 -6.45 11.46
CA ALA A 172 0.16 -7.64 10.79
C ALA A 172 -0.58 -7.88 9.46
N ALA A 173 -1.91 -7.73 9.44
CA ALA A 173 -2.71 -7.87 8.23
C ALA A 173 -2.32 -6.84 7.15
N VAL A 174 -2.07 -5.58 7.54
CA VAL A 174 -1.60 -4.53 6.62
C VAL A 174 -0.24 -4.87 6.03
N ILE A 175 0.73 -5.29 6.86
CA ILE A 175 2.07 -5.67 6.40
C ILE A 175 1.99 -6.83 5.40
N ILE A 176 1.21 -7.86 5.72
CA ILE A 176 1.01 -9.02 4.84
C ILE A 176 0.34 -8.61 3.53
N GLY A 177 -0.71 -7.78 3.60
CA GLY A 177 -1.43 -7.29 2.42
C GLY A 177 -0.53 -6.50 1.48
N ILE A 178 0.26 -5.57 2.03
CA ILE A 178 1.24 -4.80 1.27
C ILE A 178 2.30 -5.72 0.63
N CYS A 179 2.78 -6.70 1.39
CA CYS A 179 3.76 -7.66 0.91
C CYS A 179 3.23 -8.49 -0.27
N ALA A 180 1.97 -8.95 -0.19
CA ALA A 180 1.30 -9.66 -1.28
C ALA A 180 1.18 -8.80 -2.54
N VAL A 181 0.89 -7.50 -2.40
CA VAL A 181 0.81 -6.56 -3.52
C VAL A 181 2.15 -6.32 -4.18
N VAL A 182 3.22 -6.15 -3.39
CA VAL A 182 4.59 -6.03 -3.91
C VAL A 182 4.96 -7.30 -4.67
N ALA A 183 4.71 -8.49 -4.10
CA ALA A 183 5.00 -9.77 -4.72
C ALA A 183 4.23 -9.98 -6.04
N TYR A 184 2.94 -9.63 -6.07
CA TYR A 184 2.11 -9.70 -7.27
C TYR A 184 2.62 -8.77 -8.39
N SER A 185 3.18 -7.62 -8.01
CA SER A 185 3.58 -6.57 -8.96
C SER A 185 4.96 -6.76 -9.58
N VAL A 186 5.75 -7.76 -9.16
CA VAL A 186 7.13 -7.98 -9.62
C VAL A 186 7.23 -8.01 -11.14
N ASN A 187 6.34 -8.76 -11.81
CA ASN A 187 6.36 -8.90 -13.26
C ASN A 187 6.02 -7.60 -13.99
N ASP A 188 5.07 -6.83 -13.46
CA ASP A 188 4.70 -5.52 -14.02
C ASP A 188 5.85 -4.51 -13.89
N ILE A 189 6.54 -4.52 -12.75
CA ILE A 189 7.70 -3.65 -12.50
C ILE A 189 8.81 -3.95 -13.51
N ILE A 190 9.15 -5.23 -13.72
CA ILE A 190 10.18 -5.64 -14.69
C ILE A 190 9.80 -5.20 -16.11
N ARG A 191 8.52 -5.33 -16.50
CA ARG A 191 8.03 -4.86 -17.81
C ARG A 191 8.20 -3.34 -17.97
N ILE A 192 7.89 -2.56 -16.94
CA ILE A 192 8.04 -1.09 -16.99
C ILE A 192 9.52 -0.70 -17.05
N MET A 193 10.39 -1.38 -16.29
CA MET A 193 11.82 -1.07 -16.23
C MET A 193 12.57 -1.40 -17.53
N THR A 194 12.16 -2.47 -18.23
CA THR A 194 12.80 -2.88 -19.49
C THR A 194 12.30 -2.10 -20.72
N ALA A 195 11.12 -1.50 -20.64
CA ALA A 195 10.51 -0.76 -21.75
C ALA A 195 11.00 0.69 -21.92
N VAL A 196 11.77 1.24 -20.97
CA VAL A 196 12.17 2.66 -20.97
C VAL A 196 13.68 2.79 -21.18
N PRO A 197 14.15 3.60 -22.16
CA PRO A 197 15.56 3.90 -22.33
C PRO A 197 16.14 4.60 -21.09
N SER A 198 17.36 4.21 -20.72
CA SER A 198 18.07 4.67 -19.52
C SER A 198 18.28 6.19 -19.50
N GLY A 199 17.46 6.91 -18.72
CA GLY A 199 17.61 8.36 -18.52
C GLY A 199 16.81 8.93 -17.34
N GLU A 200 15.56 8.49 -17.15
CA GLU A 200 14.64 9.08 -16.15
C GLU A 200 14.32 8.16 -14.96
N PHE A 201 15.32 7.84 -14.14
CA PHE A 201 15.17 6.91 -13.01
C PHE A 201 14.03 7.27 -12.02
N ASN A 202 13.77 8.56 -11.80
CA ASN A 202 12.70 9.02 -10.91
C ASN A 202 11.30 8.79 -11.51
N HIS A 203 11.14 9.08 -12.80
CA HIS A 203 9.89 8.86 -13.52
C HIS A 203 9.51 7.38 -13.57
N ILE A 204 10.49 6.53 -13.89
CA ILE A 204 10.30 5.08 -13.92
C ILE A 204 9.92 4.56 -12.53
N ALA A 205 10.64 4.98 -11.48
CA ALA A 205 10.34 4.56 -10.12
C ALA A 205 8.94 5.03 -9.65
N ALA A 206 8.51 6.23 -10.02
CA ALA A 206 7.17 6.74 -9.75
C ALA A 206 6.09 5.93 -10.48
N CYS A 207 6.29 5.63 -11.76
CA CYS A 207 5.37 4.81 -12.54
C CYS A 207 5.23 3.39 -11.97
N CYS A 208 6.36 2.76 -11.60
CA CYS A 208 6.35 1.45 -10.95
C CYS A 208 5.62 1.50 -9.61
N THR A 209 5.87 2.53 -8.80
CA THR A 209 5.20 2.71 -7.50
C THR A 209 3.69 2.85 -7.66
N MET A 210 3.25 3.70 -8.61
CA MET A 210 1.85 3.87 -8.93
C MET A 210 1.20 2.55 -9.36
N ARG A 211 1.91 1.77 -10.19
CA ARG A 211 1.45 0.46 -10.63
C ARG A 211 1.27 -0.52 -9.46
N ILE A 212 2.18 -0.52 -8.48
CA ILE A 212 2.03 -1.33 -7.26
C ILE A 212 0.77 -0.93 -6.51
N PHE A 213 0.53 0.37 -6.31
CA PHE A 213 -0.67 0.85 -5.62
C PHE A 213 -1.96 0.46 -6.34
N PHE A 214 -1.99 0.51 -7.67
CA PHE A 214 -3.12 0.03 -8.47
C PHE A 214 -3.32 -1.48 -8.40
N ASN A 215 -2.24 -2.24 -8.30
CA ASN A 215 -2.30 -3.70 -8.15
C ASN A 215 -2.85 -4.15 -6.78
N LEU A 216 -3.09 -3.23 -5.83
CA LEU A 216 -3.87 -3.52 -4.62
C LEU A 216 -5.23 -4.12 -4.98
N VAL A 217 -5.93 -3.53 -5.95
CA VAL A 217 -7.23 -4.04 -6.44
C VAL A 217 -7.05 -5.39 -7.11
N GLY A 218 -5.97 -5.57 -7.88
CA GLY A 218 -5.62 -6.83 -8.52
C GLY A 218 -5.47 -7.98 -7.53
N VAL A 219 -4.79 -7.75 -6.40
CA VAL A 219 -4.65 -8.75 -5.33
C VAL A 219 -5.99 -9.08 -4.70
N VAL A 220 -6.86 -8.10 -4.47
CA VAL A 220 -8.23 -8.36 -3.98
C VAL A 220 -9.00 -9.24 -4.95
N VAL A 221 -8.93 -8.97 -6.26
CA VAL A 221 -9.59 -9.79 -7.28
C VAL A 221 -9.02 -11.21 -7.31
N VAL A 222 -7.70 -11.38 -7.18
CA VAL A 222 -7.07 -12.71 -7.10
C VAL A 222 -7.53 -13.44 -5.84
N ALA A 223 -7.60 -12.76 -4.69
CA ALA A 223 -8.09 -13.33 -3.45
C ALA A 223 -9.57 -13.75 -3.56
N LEU A 224 -10.41 -12.93 -4.19
CA LEU A 224 -11.82 -13.25 -4.43
C LEU A 224 -11.99 -14.43 -5.40
N ARG A 225 -11.16 -14.51 -6.44
CA ARG A 225 -11.15 -15.67 -7.36
C ARG A 225 -10.69 -16.93 -6.66
N PHE A 226 -9.67 -16.83 -5.82
CA PHE A 226 -9.22 -17.94 -4.99
C PHE A 226 -10.35 -18.41 -4.06
N TRP A 227 -11.02 -17.49 -3.37
CA TRP A 227 -12.16 -17.81 -2.51
C TRP A 227 -13.30 -18.48 -3.29
N ARG A 228 -13.67 -17.95 -4.46
CA ARG A 228 -14.69 -18.55 -5.33
C ARG A 228 -14.26 -19.93 -5.87
N GLY A 229 -12.97 -20.13 -6.14
CA GLY A 229 -12.41 -21.41 -6.56
C GLY A 229 -12.26 -22.43 -5.42
N VAL A 230 -12.54 -22.03 -4.17
CA VAL A 230 -12.54 -22.87 -2.96
C VAL A 230 -13.98 -23.22 -2.54
N GLU A 231 -15.00 -22.94 -3.38
CA GLU A 231 -16.26 -23.66 -3.27
C GLU A 231 -15.95 -25.15 -3.48
N PRO A 232 -16.23 -26.04 -2.50
CA PRO A 232 -16.03 -27.46 -2.68
C PRO A 232 -16.87 -27.88 -3.88
N GLY A 233 -16.19 -28.28 -4.96
CA GLY A 233 -16.83 -28.91 -6.09
C GLY A 233 -17.72 -30.03 -5.57
N ASP A 234 -19.01 -29.86 -5.82
CA ASP A 234 -19.98 -30.95 -5.89
C ASP A 234 -19.32 -32.09 -6.67
N ASN A 235 -19.01 -33.18 -5.97
CA ASN A 235 -18.62 -34.44 -6.58
C ASN A 235 -19.85 -34.98 -7.32
N ARG A 236 -20.03 -34.58 -8.58
CA ARG A 236 -20.91 -35.24 -9.54
C ARG A 236 -20.23 -35.34 -10.90
#